data_AF-A0A0Q5FLA6-F1
#
_entry.id   AF-A0A0Q5FLA6-F1
#
_cell.length_a   1.000
_cell.length_b   1.000
_cell.length_c   1.000
_cell.angle_alpha   90.00
_cell.angle_beta   90.00
_cell.angle_gamma   90.00
#
_symmetry.space_group_name_H-M   'P 1'
#
loop_
_entity.id
_entity.type
_entity.pdbx_description
1 polymer ?
#
loop_
_entity_poly.entity_id
_entity_poly.type
_entity_poly.pdbx_seq_one_letter_code
_entity_poly.pdbx_strand_id
1 'polypeptide(L)'
;MNDAPRDWLIDPTTFGRPGVSDWVSTVTSRGEAECAAARLQHNAAFQVRAFLFSEERSHGSLAEALGWRRERLSRVLGGQVWVTLADLEQVLRECQSSVAGVSWSNTAAQDREAPARQIVALYLREQLQTLEPAAHAQRGMPAR
;
A
#
# COMPACT_ATOMS: atom_id res chain seq x y z
N MET A 1 -7.02 18.24 -1.36
CA MET A 1 -7.27 16.80 -1.36
C MET A 1 -5.92 16.12 -1.24
N ASN A 2 -5.81 15.07 -0.42
CA ASN A 2 -4.59 14.28 -0.33
C ASN A 2 -4.60 13.28 -1.48
N ASP A 3 -3.91 13.62 -2.56
CA ASP A 3 -3.99 12.87 -3.83
C ASP A 3 -3.00 11.70 -3.86
N ALA A 4 -2.00 11.68 -2.97
CA ALA A 4 -1.00 10.62 -2.85
C ALA A 4 -0.83 10.09 -1.41
N PRO A 5 -0.33 8.83 -1.23
CA PRO A 5 -0.11 8.24 0.09
C PRO A 5 0.71 9.13 1.03
N ARG A 6 1.77 9.77 0.53
CA ARG A 6 2.65 10.62 1.35
C ARG A 6 1.98 11.88 1.88
N ASP A 7 0.90 12.33 1.26
CA ASP A 7 0.19 13.56 1.64
C ASP A 7 -0.65 13.35 2.92
N TRP A 8 -0.77 12.10 3.38
CA TRP A 8 -1.34 11.74 4.69
C TRP A 8 -0.37 11.90 5.85
N LEU A 9 0.89 12.23 5.58
CA LEU A 9 1.87 12.64 6.59
C LEU A 9 1.84 14.15 6.75
N ILE A 10 2.10 14.63 7.97
CA ILE A 10 2.36 16.05 8.22
C ILE A 10 3.63 16.50 7.47
N ASP A 11 4.64 15.63 7.41
CA ASP A 11 5.82 15.82 6.55
C ASP A 11 5.90 14.71 5.48
N PRO A 12 5.50 14.99 4.23
CA PRO A 12 5.54 14.03 3.12
C PRO A 12 6.95 13.51 2.77
N THR A 13 8.02 14.20 3.17
CA THR A 13 9.40 13.80 2.84
C THR A 13 9.88 12.62 3.68
N THR A 14 9.19 12.34 4.78
CA THR A 14 9.48 11.23 5.71
C THR A 14 8.88 9.89 5.25
N PHE A 15 8.13 9.87 4.15
CA PHE A 15 7.48 8.65 3.68
C PHE A 15 8.45 7.49 3.45
N GLY A 16 8.15 6.34 4.06
CA GLY A 16 8.98 5.13 3.99
C GLY A 16 10.34 5.25 4.69
N ARG A 17 10.56 6.24 5.57
CA ARG A 17 11.78 6.39 6.36
C ARG A 17 11.59 5.88 7.79
N PRO A 18 12.66 5.42 8.47
CA PRO A 18 12.59 5.11 9.89
C PRO A 18 12.29 6.37 10.71
N GLY A 19 11.47 6.23 11.74
CA GLY A 19 11.18 7.30 12.71
C GLY A 19 9.70 7.39 13.10
N VAL A 20 9.40 8.31 14.01
CA VAL A 20 8.02 8.67 14.35
C VAL A 20 7.46 9.50 13.21
N SER A 21 6.35 9.05 12.64
CA SER A 21 5.63 9.74 11.57
C SER A 21 4.33 10.31 12.10
N ASP A 22 4.14 11.62 11.96
CA ASP A 22 2.89 12.29 12.28
C ASP A 22 1.92 12.23 11.10
N TRP A 23 0.69 11.81 11.37
CA TRP A 23 -0.35 11.59 10.37
C TRP A 23 -1.41 12.68 10.43
N VAL A 24 -1.95 13.04 9.27
CA VAL A 24 -3.09 13.94 9.17
C VAL A 24 -4.29 13.32 9.91
N SER A 25 -4.87 14.09 10.83
CA SER A 25 -6.08 13.69 11.54
C SER A 25 -7.29 13.76 10.60
N THR A 26 -8.17 12.77 10.70
CA THR A 26 -9.34 12.65 9.84
C THR A 26 -10.58 12.44 10.72
N VAL A 27 -11.69 13.07 10.32
CA VAL A 27 -12.98 13.01 11.03
C VAL A 27 -14.02 12.17 10.28
N THR A 28 -13.63 11.58 9.14
CA THR A 28 -14.53 10.82 8.27
C THR A 28 -14.04 9.39 8.13
N SER A 29 -14.95 8.43 8.05
CA SER A 29 -14.59 7.01 7.87
C SER A 29 -13.83 6.76 6.57
N ARG A 30 -14.13 7.53 5.51
CA ARG A 30 -13.36 7.49 4.26
C ARG A 30 -11.92 7.95 4.46
N GLY A 31 -11.73 9.11 5.11
CA GLY A 31 -10.39 9.62 5.40
C GLY A 31 -9.60 8.68 6.30
N GLU A 32 -10.24 8.01 7.27
CA GLU A 32 -9.61 6.99 8.11
C GLU A 32 -9.12 5.80 7.27
N ALA A 33 -9.93 5.31 6.33
CA ALA A 33 -9.55 4.22 5.43
C ALA A 33 -8.39 4.62 4.50
N GLU A 34 -8.42 5.83 3.93
CA GLU A 34 -7.35 6.37 3.09
C GLU A 34 -6.05 6.55 3.89
N CYS A 35 -6.13 7.08 5.11
CA CYS A 35 -4.98 7.21 6.02
C CYS A 35 -4.41 5.83 6.43
N ALA A 36 -5.26 4.84 6.69
CA ALA A 36 -4.84 3.48 6.98
C ALA A 36 -4.13 2.82 5.78
N ALA A 37 -4.61 3.04 4.56
CA ALA A 37 -3.96 2.57 3.34
C ALA A 37 -2.59 3.26 3.14
N ALA A 38 -2.50 4.57 3.41
CA ALA A 38 -1.23 5.29 3.35
C ALA A 38 -0.21 4.76 4.36
N ARG A 39 -0.65 4.44 5.59
CA ARG A 39 0.18 3.79 6.63
C ARG A 39 0.71 2.44 6.18
N LEU A 40 -0.13 1.62 5.58
CA LEU A 40 0.28 0.32 5.05
C LEU A 40 1.38 0.48 4.00
N GLN A 41 1.17 1.37 3.02
CA GLN A 41 2.15 1.61 1.96
C GLN A 41 3.43 2.26 2.50
N HIS A 42 3.35 3.13 3.51
CA HIS A 42 4.50 3.72 4.19
C HIS A 42 5.35 2.63 4.84
N ASN A 43 4.74 1.75 5.62
CA ASN A 43 5.46 0.69 6.31
C ASN A 43 6.04 -0.33 5.31
N ALA A 44 5.33 -0.65 4.23
CA ALA A 44 5.86 -1.47 3.16
C ALA A 44 7.08 -0.81 2.49
N ALA A 45 7.00 0.49 2.17
CA ALA A 45 8.13 1.23 1.60
C ALA A 45 9.34 1.25 2.53
N PHE A 46 9.12 1.39 3.84
CA PHE A 46 10.18 1.30 4.85
C PHE A 46 10.84 -0.08 4.84
N GLN A 47 10.06 -1.17 4.88
CA GLN A 47 10.61 -2.53 4.87
C GLN A 47 11.41 -2.83 3.60
N VAL A 48 10.91 -2.40 2.44
CA VAL A 48 11.62 -2.55 1.17
C VAL A 48 12.97 -1.82 1.20
N ARG A 49 13.00 -0.59 1.70
CA ARG A 49 14.25 0.18 1.83
C ARG A 49 15.23 -0.47 2.80
N ALA A 50 14.74 -0.98 3.93
CA ALA A 50 15.56 -1.71 4.89
C ALA A 50 16.15 -2.99 4.28
N PHE A 51 15.35 -3.76 3.55
CA PHE A 51 15.80 -4.95 2.82
C PHE A 51 16.85 -4.63 1.76
N LEU A 52 16.62 -3.60 0.94
CA LEU A 52 17.58 -3.18 -0.08
C LEU A 52 18.92 -2.75 0.54
N PHE A 53 18.87 -2.11 1.71
CA PHE A 53 20.06 -1.75 2.45
C PHE A 53 20.78 -2.97 3.02
N SER A 54 20.06 -3.92 3.63
CA SER A 54 20.67 -5.11 4.25
C SER A 54 21.26 -6.08 3.25
N GLU A 55 20.62 -6.24 2.08
CA GLU A 55 21.05 -7.14 1.02
C GLU A 55 22.01 -6.49 0.01
N GLU A 56 22.40 -5.23 0.24
CA GLU A 56 23.19 -4.42 -0.70
C GLU A 56 22.59 -4.38 -2.13
N ARG A 57 21.26 -4.50 -2.22
CA ARG A 57 20.51 -4.52 -3.48
C ARG A 57 20.11 -3.11 -3.92
N SER A 58 20.16 -2.87 -5.22
CA SER A 58 19.72 -1.59 -5.79
C SER A 58 18.22 -1.59 -6.08
N HIS A 59 17.60 -0.40 -6.07
CA HIS A 59 16.23 -0.22 -6.57
C HIS A 59 16.04 -0.74 -8.01
N GLY A 60 17.08 -0.66 -8.85
CA GLY A 60 17.05 -1.19 -10.21
C GLY A 60 16.86 -2.70 -10.23
N SER A 61 17.66 -3.43 -9.44
CA SER A 61 17.58 -4.89 -9.36
C SER A 61 16.24 -5.40 -8.83
N LEU A 62 15.61 -4.68 -7.91
CA LEU A 62 14.28 -5.03 -7.42
C LEU A 62 13.20 -4.72 -8.46
N ALA A 63 13.29 -3.58 -9.15
CA ALA A 63 12.36 -3.25 -10.23
C ALA A 63 12.40 -4.29 -11.35
N GLU A 64 13.60 -4.75 -11.73
CA GLU A 64 13.79 -5.82 -12.72
C GLU A 64 13.16 -7.15 -12.26
N ALA A 65 13.39 -7.56 -11.01
CA ALA A 65 12.79 -8.77 -10.45
C ALA A 65 11.24 -8.72 -10.45
N LEU A 66 10.68 -7.53 -10.21
CA LEU A 66 9.23 -7.29 -10.25
C LEU A 66 8.66 -7.15 -11.67
N GLY A 67 9.51 -7.05 -12.70
CA GLY A 67 9.09 -6.71 -14.06
C GLY A 67 8.55 -5.28 -14.18
N TRP A 68 8.99 -4.37 -13.29
CA TRP A 68 8.55 -2.98 -13.24
C TRP A 68 9.59 -2.01 -13.81
N ARG A 69 9.12 -0.85 -14.26
CA ARG A 69 10.02 0.28 -14.53
C ARG A 69 10.58 0.82 -13.23
N ARG A 70 11.88 1.19 -13.23
CA ARG A 70 12.56 1.76 -12.06
C ARG A 70 11.85 3.00 -11.53
N GLU A 71 11.32 3.84 -12.41
CA GLU A 71 10.58 5.06 -12.08
C GLU A 71 9.28 4.73 -11.35
N ARG A 72 8.58 3.64 -11.74
CA ARG A 72 7.37 3.18 -11.04
C ARG A 72 7.73 2.81 -9.60
N LEU A 73 8.73 1.94 -9.41
CA LEU A 73 9.15 1.54 -8.06
C LEU A 73 9.55 2.75 -7.20
N SER A 74 10.33 3.68 -7.76
CA SER A 74 10.73 4.90 -7.05
C SER A 74 9.52 5.73 -6.59
N ARG A 75 8.50 5.89 -7.46
CA ARG A 75 7.26 6.60 -7.13
C ARG A 75 6.40 5.89 -6.10
N VAL A 76 6.41 4.56 -6.08
CA VAL A 76 5.69 3.76 -5.08
C VAL A 76 6.37 3.89 -3.72
N LEU A 77 7.69 3.71 -3.67
CA LEU A 77 8.48 3.78 -2.43
C LEU A 77 8.62 5.20 -1.88
N GLY A 78 8.37 6.23 -2.69
CA GLY A 78 8.29 7.62 -2.23
C GLY A 78 6.87 8.10 -1.96
N GLY A 79 5.86 7.21 -2.06
CA GLY A 79 4.47 7.52 -1.75
C GLY A 79 3.84 8.55 -2.68
N GLN A 80 4.36 8.71 -3.92
CA GLN A 80 3.81 9.64 -4.91
C GLN A 80 2.65 9.03 -5.72
N VAL A 81 2.42 7.72 -5.62
CA VAL A 81 1.31 7.02 -6.27
C VAL A 81 0.74 5.95 -5.35
N TRP A 82 -0.58 5.77 -5.41
CA TRP A 82 -1.25 4.63 -4.83
C TRP A 82 -0.93 3.36 -5.61
N VAL A 83 -0.92 2.23 -4.91
CA VAL A 83 -0.80 0.90 -5.51
C VAL A 83 -1.85 -0.04 -4.93
N THR A 84 -2.10 -1.14 -5.63
CA THR A 84 -3.01 -2.17 -5.14
C THR A 84 -2.38 -2.97 -4.00
N LEU A 85 -3.21 -3.68 -3.24
CA LEU A 85 -2.70 -4.63 -2.25
C LEU A 85 -1.86 -5.74 -2.90
N ALA A 86 -2.25 -6.21 -4.08
CA ALA A 86 -1.51 -7.21 -4.84
C ALA A 86 -0.11 -6.71 -5.25
N ASP A 87 0.00 -5.45 -5.67
CA ASP A 87 1.31 -4.82 -5.94
C ASP A 87 2.17 -4.79 -4.67
N LEU A 88 1.61 -4.43 -3.51
CA LEU A 88 2.34 -4.42 -2.23
C LEU A 88 2.78 -5.82 -1.80
N GLU A 89 1.91 -6.82 -1.94
CA GLU A 89 2.23 -8.21 -1.65
C GLU A 89 3.33 -8.74 -2.57
N GLN A 90 3.30 -8.39 -3.86
CA GLN A 90 4.33 -8.77 -4.82
C GLN A 90 5.68 -8.17 -4.42
N VAL A 91 5.71 -6.86 -4.13
CA VAL A 91 6.93 -6.17 -3.69
C VAL A 91 7.50 -6.77 -2.42
N LEU A 92 6.66 -7.03 -1.41
CA LEU A 92 7.11 -7.58 -0.13
C LEU A 92 7.58 -9.03 -0.27
N ARG A 93 6.95 -9.84 -1.12
CA ARG A 93 7.37 -11.21 -1.40
C ARG A 93 8.77 -11.26 -2.01
N GLU A 94 9.07 -10.36 -2.95
CA GLU A 94 10.43 -10.24 -3.51
C GLU A 94 11.48 -9.81 -2.49
N CYS A 95 11.04 -9.13 -1.42
CA CYS A 95 11.86 -8.79 -0.26
C CYS A 95 11.85 -9.87 0.83
N GLN A 96 11.27 -11.06 0.57
CA GLN A 96 11.07 -12.13 1.56
C GLN A 96 10.36 -11.65 2.84
N SER A 97 9.56 -10.60 2.71
CA SER A 97 8.72 -10.03 3.76
C SER A 97 7.25 -10.36 3.50
N SER A 98 6.41 -10.16 4.51
CA SER A 98 4.98 -10.38 4.43
C SER A 98 4.22 -9.15 4.89
N VAL A 99 3.12 -8.84 4.21
CA VAL A 99 2.13 -7.84 4.66
C VAL A 99 1.61 -8.16 6.07
N ALA A 100 1.58 -9.43 6.47
CA ALA A 100 1.21 -9.84 7.83
C ALA A 100 2.23 -9.41 8.89
N GLY A 101 3.51 -9.22 8.50
CA GLY A 101 4.57 -8.69 9.34
C GLY A 101 4.76 -7.17 9.22
N VAL A 102 4.04 -6.52 8.29
CA VAL A 102 3.94 -5.06 8.24
C VAL A 102 3.09 -4.64 9.42
N SER A 103 3.74 -4.00 10.39
CA SER A 103 3.10 -3.51 11.60
C SER A 103 1.93 -2.59 11.24
N TRP A 104 0.70 -3.04 11.50
CA TRP A 104 -0.52 -2.23 11.43
C TRP A 104 -0.63 -1.25 12.60
N SER A 105 0.43 -1.16 13.41
CA SER A 105 0.41 -0.55 14.72
C SER A 105 0.02 0.91 14.63
N ASN A 106 -1.20 1.15 15.07
CA ASN A 106 -1.73 2.43 15.46
C ASN A 106 -0.89 2.89 16.67
N THR A 107 -0.14 3.98 16.56
CA THR A 107 0.41 4.60 17.77
C THR A 107 -0.76 5.09 18.61
N ALA A 108 -0.78 4.63 19.87
CA ALA A 108 -1.71 4.97 20.95
C ALA A 108 -3.16 4.45 20.85
N ALA A 109 -3.35 3.15 21.06
CA ALA A 109 -4.30 2.63 22.05
C ALA A 109 -4.24 1.10 22.08
N GLN A 110 -3.98 0.56 23.28
CA GLN A 110 -4.35 -0.81 23.62
C GLN A 110 -5.85 -1.00 23.36
N ASP A 111 -6.22 -2.23 22.98
CA ASP A 111 -7.58 -2.72 22.73
C ASP A 111 -8.25 -2.33 21.39
N ARG A 112 -8.43 -3.36 20.53
CA ARG A 112 -9.30 -3.50 19.32
C ARG A 112 -8.57 -3.69 17.98
N GLU A 113 -7.63 -4.63 17.90
CA GLU A 113 -6.94 -4.99 16.63
C GLU A 113 -7.82 -5.73 15.59
N ALA A 114 -8.95 -6.34 15.99
CA ALA A 114 -9.82 -7.10 15.08
C ALA A 114 -10.70 -6.24 14.11
N PRO A 115 -11.35 -5.14 14.53
CA PRO A 115 -12.25 -4.39 13.64
C PRO A 115 -11.53 -3.59 12.54
N ALA A 116 -10.33 -3.04 12.79
CA ALA A 116 -9.63 -2.20 11.81
C ALA A 116 -9.18 -2.98 10.56
N ARG A 117 -8.73 -4.24 10.74
CA ARG A 117 -8.33 -5.11 9.62
C ARG A 117 -9.51 -5.47 8.72
N GLN A 118 -10.69 -5.69 9.29
CA GLN A 118 -11.91 -5.95 8.52
C GLN A 118 -12.35 -4.73 7.70
N ILE A 119 -12.27 -3.53 8.27
CA ILE A 119 -12.67 -2.28 7.60
C ILE A 119 -11.75 -1.99 6.41
N VAL A 120 -10.44 -2.15 6.58
CA VAL A 120 -9.48 -1.93 5.49
C VAL A 120 -9.62 -3.00 4.39
N ALA A 121 -9.82 -4.26 4.77
CA ALA A 121 -10.08 -5.34 3.80
C ALA A 121 -11.38 -5.11 3.01
N LEU A 122 -12.43 -4.60 3.65
CA LEU A 122 -13.69 -4.23 2.99
C LEU A 122 -13.50 -3.06 2.03
N TYR A 123 -12.80 -2.00 2.45
CA TYR A 123 -12.53 -0.83 1.58
C TYR A 123 -11.72 -1.22 0.33
N LEU A 124 -10.67 -2.02 0.50
CA LEU A 124 -9.86 -2.49 -0.63
C LEU A 124 -10.68 -3.37 -1.59
N ARG A 125 -11.60 -4.18 -1.06
CA ARG A 125 -12.53 -4.99 -1.86
C ARG A 125 -13.53 -4.12 -2.62
N GLU A 126 -14.09 -3.08 -1.99
CA GLU A 126 -15.00 -2.14 -2.64
C GLU A 126 -14.31 -1.34 -3.76
N GLN A 127 -13.09 -0.87 -3.51
CA GLN A 127 -12.30 -0.15 -4.54
C GLN A 127 -12.01 -1.01 -5.77
N LEU A 128 -11.77 -2.31 -5.57
CA LEU A 128 -11.55 -3.26 -6.66
C LEU A 128 -12.82 -3.54 -7.47
N GLN A 129 -13.99 -3.59 -6.83
CA GLN A 129 -15.27 -3.75 -7.54
C GLN A 129 -15.62 -2.51 -8.38
N THR A 130 -15.23 -1.31 -7.96
CA THR A 130 -15.39 -0.10 -8.79
C THR A 130 -14.41 0.00 -9.96
N LEU A 131 -13.36 -0.83 -10.00
CA LEU A 131 -12.36 -0.86 -11.08
C LEU A 131 -12.58 -2.01 -12.08
N GLU A 132 -13.51 -2.93 -11.82
CA GLU A 132 -13.98 -3.93 -12.79
C GLU A 132 -15.29 -3.45 -13.46
N PRO A 133 -15.25 -2.77 -14.62
CA PRO A 133 -16.43 -2.69 -15.46
C PRO A 133 -16.69 -4.09 -16.02
N ALA A 134 -17.68 -4.80 -15.47
CA ALA A 134 -18.48 -5.85 -16.09
C ALA A 134 -17.80 -6.62 -17.26
N ALA A 135 -16.67 -7.30 -17.02
CA ALA A 135 -16.02 -8.12 -18.04
C ALA A 135 -16.63 -9.53 -18.17
N HIS A 136 -17.87 -9.74 -17.71
CA HIS A 136 -18.57 -11.05 -17.75
C HIS A 136 -19.99 -10.98 -18.32
N ALA A 137 -20.25 -10.05 -19.24
CA ALA A 137 -21.41 -10.15 -20.13
C ALA A 137 -20.94 -10.11 -21.58
N GLN A 138 -20.55 -11.27 -22.13
CA GLN A 138 -20.72 -11.69 -23.54
C GLN A 138 -19.67 -12.75 -23.93
N ARG A 139 -19.83 -13.98 -23.46
CA ARG A 139 -19.48 -15.17 -24.25
C ARG A 139 -20.47 -16.28 -23.94
N GLY A 140 -21.35 -16.57 -24.89
CA GLY A 140 -22.11 -17.83 -24.90
C GLY A 140 -23.59 -17.73 -25.24
N MET A 141 -23.99 -17.11 -26.36
CA MET A 141 -25.16 -17.62 -27.10
C MET A 141 -24.64 -18.40 -28.30
N PRO A 142 -24.72 -19.75 -28.31
CA PRO A 142 -24.62 -20.48 -29.55
C PRO A 142 -25.91 -20.24 -30.34
N ALA A 143 -25.73 -19.85 -31.59
CA ALA A 143 -26.81 -19.80 -32.58
C ALA A 143 -27.49 -21.17 -32.70
N ARG A 144 -28.83 -21.14 -32.69
CA ARG A 144 -29.68 -22.16 -33.31
C ARG A 144 -30.82 -21.45 -34.01
#